data_AF-A0A938IFC3-F1
#
_entry.id   AF-A0A938IFC3-F1
#
_cell.length_a   1.000
_cell.length_b   1.000
_cell.length_c   1.000
_cell.angle_alpha   90.00
_cell.angle_beta   90.00
_cell.angle_gamma   90.00
#
_symmetry.space_group_name_H-M   'P 1'
#
loop_
_entity.id
_entity.type
_entity.pdbx_description
1 polymer ?
#
loop_
_entity_poly.entity_id
_entity_poly.type
_entity_poly.pdbx_seq_one_letter_code
_entity_poly.pdbx_strand_id
1 'polypeptide(L)' 'MGHTEEIKRWIQSFGRHAVVLAPGILRTEIVGELSALQLAYGEGGMLAGGKVTRRGSTDATVRRTVHEGRSRRAPRKV' A
#
# COMPACT_ATOMS: atom_id res chain seq x y z
N MET A 1 -1.77 17.53 23.40
CA MET A 1 -2.02 16.53 22.34
C MET A 1 -1.67 15.10 22.79
N GLY A 2 -1.98 14.71 24.04
CA GLY A 2 -1.56 13.40 24.59
C GLY A 2 -2.47 12.22 24.26
N HIS A 3 -3.77 12.46 24.08
CA HIS A 3 -4.78 11.41 23.92
C HIS A 3 -4.64 10.62 22.62
N THR A 4 -4.27 11.27 21.51
CA THR A 4 -4.10 10.58 20.22
C THR A 4 -2.92 9.61 20.24
N GLU A 5 -1.80 10.00 20.85
CA GLU A 5 -0.62 9.15 20.99
C GLU A 5 -0.86 7.95 21.92
N GLU A 6 -1.74 8.11 22.90
CA GLU A 6 -2.18 7.01 23.76
C GLU A 6 -3.04 6.01 22.99
N ILE A 7 -4.01 6.48 22.20
CA ILE A 7 -4.85 5.64 21.34
C ILE A 7 -3.98 4.88 20.32
N LYS A 8 -3.01 5.54 19.69
CA LYS A 8 -2.08 4.89 18.74
C LYS A 8 -1.28 3.78 19.40
N ARG A 9 -0.70 4.03 20.59
CA ARG A 9 0.03 3.01 21.36
C ARG A 9 -0.86 1.83 21.77
N TRP A 10 -2.07 2.12 22.22
CA TRP A 10 -3.05 1.08 22.55
C TRP A 10 -3.41 0.23 21.32
N ILE A 11 -3.68 0.84 20.16
CA ILE A 11 -3.94 0.10 18.91
C ILE A 11 -2.74 -0.75 18.50
N GLN A 12 -1.53 -0.20 18.56
CA GLN A 12 -0.30 -0.92 18.21
C GLN A 12 -0.06 -2.15 19.11
N SER A 13 -0.53 -2.13 20.36
CA SER A 13 -0.42 -3.29 21.27
C SER A 13 -1.15 -4.55 20.77
N PHE A 14 -2.16 -4.40 19.90
CA PHE A 14 -2.87 -5.53 19.29
C PHE A 14 -2.15 -6.12 18.06
N GLY A 15 -1.15 -5.42 17.50
CA GLY A 15 -0.48 -5.81 16.27
C GLY A 15 -1.46 -6.10 15.13
N ARG A 16 -1.38 -7.31 14.55
CA ARG A 16 -2.23 -7.75 13.42
C ARG A 16 -3.70 -8.03 13.78
N HIS A 17 -4.07 -8.00 15.07
CA HIS A 17 -5.40 -8.36 15.52
C HIS A 17 -6.40 -7.18 15.56
N ALA A 18 -5.92 -5.95 15.32
CA ALA A 18 -6.77 -4.77 15.26
C ALA A 18 -6.89 -4.23 13.83
N VAL A 19 -8.06 -3.69 13.50
CA VAL A 19 -8.33 -3.00 12.24
C VAL A 19 -8.95 -1.64 12.55
N VAL A 20 -8.31 -0.56 12.09
CA VAL A 20 -8.83 0.80 12.22
C VAL A 20 -9.75 1.12 11.04
N LEU A 21 -11.03 1.30 11.33
CA LEU A 21 -12.06 1.62 10.34
C LEU A 21 -12.24 3.13 10.16
N ALA A 22 -12.15 3.91 11.24
CA ALA A 22 -12.30 5.36 11.26
C ALA A 22 -11.64 5.96 12.53
N PRO A 23 -11.33 7.28 12.56
CA PRO A 23 -11.32 8.19 11.42
C PRO A 23 -10.16 7.87 10.45
N GLY A 24 -10.32 8.21 9.17
CA GLY A 24 -9.33 7.89 8.14
C GLY A 24 -7.93 8.48 8.40
N ILE A 25 -7.86 9.65 9.05
CA ILE A 25 -6.59 10.29 9.43
C ILE A 25 -5.79 9.40 10.39
N LEU A 26 -6.44 8.87 11.42
CA LEU A 26 -5.81 7.97 12.41
C LEU A 26 -5.23 6.72 11.73
N ARG A 27 -5.96 6.17 10.75
CA ARG A 27 -5.49 5.03 9.97
C ARG A 27 -4.21 5.37 9.20
N THR A 28 -4.18 6.52 8.54
CA THR A 28 -3.00 6.97 7.78
C THR A 28 -1.80 7.20 8.69
N GLU A 29 -2.00 7.81 9.86
CA GLU A 29 -0.92 8.00 10.85
C GLU A 29 -0.33 6.66 11.31
N ILE A 30 -1.18 5.71 11.71
CA ILE A 30 -0.73 4.38 12.18
C ILE A 30 0.01 3.62 11.07
N VAL A 31 -0.49 3.66 9.83
CA VAL A 31 0.19 3.02 8.69
C VAL A 31 1.54 3.66 8.43
N GLY A 32 1.65 4.99 8.54
CA GLY A 32 2.90 5.72 8.39
C GLY A 32 3.95 5.31 9.44
N GLU A 33 3.55 5.26 10.71
CA GLU A 33 4.43 4.84 11.81
C GLU A 33 4.89 3.40 11.67
N LEU A 34 3.98 2.47 11.35
CA LEU A 34 4.32 1.06 11.17
C LEU A 34 5.23 0.84 9.95
N SER A 35 5.04 1.60 8.87
CA SER A 35 5.90 1.54 7.69
C SER A 35 7.31 2.09 8.00
N ALA A 36 7.39 3.17 8.78
CA ALA A 36 8.67 3.73 9.22
C ALA A 36 9.43 2.74 10.14
N LEU A 37 8.73 2.09 11.07
CA LEU A 37 9.29 1.03 11.90
C LEU A 37 9.73 -0.17 11.05
N GLN A 38 8.91 -0.59 10.08
CA GLN A 38 9.29 -1.67 9.17
C GLN A 38 10.53 -1.32 8.35
N LEU A 39 10.70 -0.06 7.92
CA LEU A 39 11.90 0.36 7.23
C LEU A 39 13.12 0.31 8.17
N ALA A 40 13.00 0.91 9.36
CA ALA A 40 14.08 0.99 10.34
C ALA A 40 14.56 -0.38 10.83
N TYR A 41 13.65 -1.34 11.00
CA TYR A 41 13.97 -2.69 11.49
C TYR A 41 14.10 -3.73 10.36
N GLY A 42 13.50 -3.49 9.20
CA GLY A 42 13.54 -4.38 8.03
C GLY A 42 14.87 -4.37 7.31
N GLU A 43 15.60 -3.25 7.32
CA GLU A 43 17.00 -3.22 6.88
C GLU A 43 17.93 -4.04 7.79
N GLY A 44 17.53 -4.32 9.05
CA GLY A 44 18.22 -5.23 9.96
C GLY A 44 17.82 -6.72 9.82
N GLY A 45 16.83 -7.03 8.97
CA GLY A 45 16.16 -8.33 8.91
C GLY A 45 16.71 -9.34 7.90
N MET A 46 17.89 -9.11 7.31
CA MET A 46 18.47 -10.04 6.32
C MET A 46 19.01 -11.35 6.95
N LEU A 47 18.93 -11.56 8.27
CA LEU A 47 19.58 -12.70 8.94
C LEU A 47 18.74 -13.52 9.94
N ALA A 48 17.43 -13.32 10.09
CA ALA A 48 16.65 -14.13 11.02
C ALA A 48 15.26 -14.53 10.51
N GLY A 49 15.20 -15.67 9.81
CA GLY A 49 14.07 -16.59 10.02
C GLY A 49 12.88 -16.55 9.04
N GLY A 50 13.04 -16.10 7.80
CA GLY A 50 11.98 -16.27 6.81
C GLY A 50 12.50 -16.19 5.38
N LYS A 51 12.46 -17.31 4.65
CA LYS A 51 12.73 -17.36 3.20
C LYS A 51 11.88 -16.28 2.49
N VAL A 52 12.51 -15.19 2.08
CA VAL A 52 11.96 -14.34 1.00
C VAL A 52 12.31 -15.02 -0.30
N THR A 53 11.44 -15.94 -0.75
CA THR A 53 11.45 -16.36 -2.15
C THR A 53 10.93 -15.20 -2.99
N ARG A 54 11.81 -14.30 -3.43
CA ARG A 54 11.56 -13.55 -4.66
C ARG A 54 11.62 -14.56 -5.81
N ARG A 55 10.46 -15.06 -6.24
CA ARG A 55 10.33 -15.76 -7.52
C ARG A 55 9.09 -15.24 -8.24
N GLY A 56 9.34 -14.66 -9.40
CA GLY A 56 8.38 -14.04 -10.33
C GLY A 56 8.52 -12.51 -10.28
N SER A 57 9.24 -11.79 -11.14
CA SER A 57 9.55 -11.97 -12.56
C SER A 57 8.40 -12.58 -13.35
N THR A 58 7.42 -11.77 -13.70
CA THR A 58 7.22 -11.32 -15.09
C THR A 58 6.00 -10.43 -15.19
N ASP A 59 6.18 -9.34 -15.92
CA ASP A 59 5.17 -8.77 -16.83
C ASP A 59 3.79 -8.42 -16.27
N ALA A 60 3.65 -7.18 -15.81
CA ALA A 60 2.37 -6.47 -15.90
C ALA A 60 2.59 -5.23 -16.76
N THR A 61 2.75 -5.48 -18.07
CA THR A 61 2.38 -4.63 -19.20
C THR A 61 1.94 -3.21 -18.80
N VAL A 62 2.87 -2.25 -18.92
CA VAL A 62 2.59 -0.82 -18.98
C VAL A 62 1.86 -0.56 -20.30
N ARG A 63 0.52 -0.63 -20.30
CA ARG A 63 -0.31 -0.07 -21.37
C ARG A 63 -0.48 1.43 -21.15
N ARG A 64 0.59 2.15 -21.48
CA ARG A 64 0.59 3.60 -21.69
C ARG A 64 0.10 3.87 -23.12
N THR A 65 -1.16 4.24 -23.29
CA THR A 65 -1.62 5.02 -24.44
C THR A 65 -2.87 5.81 -24.04
N VAL A 66 -2.65 7.06 -23.65
CA VAL A 66 -3.63 8.16 -23.73
C VAL A 66 -3.21 9.07 -24.87
N HIS A 67 -4.21 9.75 -25.47
CA HIS A 67 -4.22 10.53 -26.72
C HIS A 67 -4.36 9.68 -27.99
N GLU A 68 -5.29 9.91 -28.93
CA GLU A 68 -5.80 11.21 -29.40
C GLU A 68 -7.14 11.04 -30.14
N GLY A 69 -7.98 12.07 -30.15
CA GLY A 69 -9.31 12.05 -30.76
C GLY A 69 -9.34 12.22 -32.28
N ARG A 70 -10.28 11.55 -32.95
CA ARG A 70 -10.91 11.96 -34.23
C ARG A 70 -12.09 11.03 -34.52
N SER A 71 -13.33 11.49 -34.34
CA SER A 71 -14.19 12.03 -35.39
C SER A 71 -14.69 11.01 -36.43
N ARG A 72 -15.93 10.55 -36.23
CA ARG A 72 -17.02 10.25 -37.18
C ARG A 72 -16.65 9.77 -38.60
N ARG A 73 -16.98 8.50 -38.91
CA ARG A 73 -17.85 8.12 -40.07
C ARG A 73 -18.16 6.61 -40.06
N ALA A 74 -19.44 6.29 -40.21
CA ALA A 74 -19.97 4.93 -40.35
C ALA A 74 -19.81 4.41 -41.79
N PRO A 75 -19.59 3.11 -42.03
CA PRO A 75 -19.71 2.53 -43.35
C PRO A 75 -21.15 2.06 -43.63
N ARG A 76 -21.66 2.46 -44.80
CA ARG A 76 -22.95 2.07 -45.36
C ARG A 76 -22.73 0.80 -46.21
N LYS A 77 -23.55 -0.22 -45.98
CA LYS A 77 -23.56 -1.50 -46.73
C LYS A 77 -23.80 -1.27 -48.22
N VAL A 78 -23.09 -2.04 -49.06
CA VAL A 78 -23.50 -2.44 -50.42
C VAL A 78 -23.35 -3.95 -50.48
#